data_AF-A0A4P7A082-F1
#
_entry.id   AF-A0A4P7A082-F1
#
_cell.length_a   1.000
_cell.length_b   1.000
_cell.length_c   1.000
_cell.angle_alpha   90.00
_cell.angle_beta   90.00
_cell.angle_gamma   90.00
#
_symmetry.space_group_name_H-M   'P 1'
#
loop_
_entity.id
_entity.type
_entity.pdbx_description
1 polymer ?
#
loop_
_entity_poly.entity_id
_entity_poly.type
_entity_poly.pdbx_seq_one_letter_code
_entity_poly.pdbx_strand_id
1 'polypeptide(L)'
;MILIDELQKQFFLEAKNSPILLSDLASMETYIAESYQERSIIELLQNADDALSSRFLIKKINNTIIVANDGREFSEEDILAVCRSGASTKKRGGTTIGYRGIGFKSVVNLADRVHILSKNIGLTFSRELTNKLLEEQIKVPLIRIPHKYSPLKDY
;
A
#
# COMPACT_ATOMS: atom_id res chain seq x y z
N MET A 1 -0.73 1.40 17.62
CA MET A 1 0.54 2.17 17.56
C MET A 1 1.76 1.25 17.53
N ILE A 2 1.79 0.19 18.36
CA ILE A 2 2.86 -0.83 18.38
C ILE A 2 3.06 -1.52 17.01
N LEU A 3 1.98 -2.01 16.39
CA LEU A 3 2.04 -2.72 15.11
C LEU A 3 2.80 -1.96 14.00
N ILE A 4 2.47 -0.68 13.79
CA ILE A 4 3.08 0.10 12.71
C ILE A 4 4.56 0.33 12.97
N ASP A 5 4.94 0.53 14.24
CA ASP A 5 6.34 0.71 14.64
C ASP A 5 7.15 -0.58 14.44
N GLU A 6 6.57 -1.74 14.75
CA GLU A 6 7.19 -3.05 14.53
C GLU A 6 7.37 -3.37 13.05
N LEU A 7 6.32 -3.18 12.24
CA LEU A 7 6.39 -3.38 10.79
C LEU A 7 7.36 -2.40 10.13
N GLN A 8 7.33 -1.12 10.52
CA GLN A 8 8.27 -0.13 10.01
C GLN A 8 9.71 -0.56 10.28
N LYS A 9 10.01 -0.96 11.52
CA LYS A 9 11.35 -1.41 11.92
C LYS A 9 11.79 -2.64 11.11
N GLN A 10 10.89 -3.61 10.91
CA GLN A 10 11.17 -4.79 10.11
C GLN A 10 11.54 -4.42 8.66
N PHE A 11 10.70 -3.64 7.98
CA PHE A 11 10.95 -3.30 6.57
C PHE A 11 12.11 -2.30 6.41
N PHE A 12 12.38 -1.46 7.41
CA PHE A 12 13.58 -0.63 7.47
C PHE A 12 14.86 -1.49 7.49
N LEU A 13 14.91 -2.52 8.33
CA LEU A 13 16.05 -3.44 8.39
C LEU A 13 16.22 -4.21 7.07
N GLU A 14 15.13 -4.70 6.46
CA GLU A 14 15.18 -5.32 5.13
C GLU A 14 15.75 -4.35 4.08
N ALA A 15 15.30 -3.10 4.07
CA ALA A 15 15.76 -2.06 3.15
C ALA A 15 17.25 -1.75 3.32
N LYS A 16 17.73 -1.58 4.55
CA LYS A 16 19.14 -1.31 4.85
C LYS A 16 20.06 -2.46 4.48
N ASN A 17 19.60 -3.70 4.67
CA ASN A 17 20.38 -4.88 4.31
C ASN A 17 20.46 -5.12 2.80
N SER A 18 19.53 -4.58 2.01
CA SER A 18 19.51 -4.78 0.55
C SER A 18 18.93 -3.56 -0.20
N PRO A 19 19.68 -2.44 -0.27
CA PRO A 19 19.21 -1.22 -0.94
C PRO A 19 18.94 -1.40 -2.44
N ILE A 20 19.74 -2.23 -3.12
CA ILE A 20 19.54 -2.56 -4.54
C ILE A 20 18.19 -3.25 -4.74
N LEU A 21 17.87 -4.25 -3.90
CA LEU A 21 16.58 -4.94 -3.96
C LEU A 21 15.41 -3.97 -3.73
N LEU A 22 15.56 -3.00 -2.82
CA LEU A 22 14.54 -1.98 -2.60
C LEU A 22 14.29 -1.13 -3.86
N SER A 23 15.36 -0.73 -4.56
CA SER A 23 15.26 0.01 -5.82
C SER A 23 14.66 -0.81 -6.95
N ASP A 24 14.98 -2.11 -7.01
CA ASP A 24 14.38 -3.04 -7.97
C ASP A 24 12.88 -3.19 -7.71
N LEU A 25 12.47 -3.34 -6.44
CA LEU A 25 11.06 -3.38 -6.04
C LEU A 25 10.32 -2.09 -6.40
N ALA A 26 10.98 -0.92 -6.26
CA ALA A 26 10.41 0.36 -6.67
C ALA A 26 10.17 0.41 -8.19
N SER A 27 11.11 -0.10 -8.98
CA SER A 27 11.01 -0.17 -10.43
C SER A 27 9.90 -1.12 -10.86
N MET A 28 9.80 -2.30 -10.23
CA MET A 28 8.71 -3.25 -10.45
C MET A 28 7.35 -2.67 -10.06
N GLU A 29 7.26 -1.95 -8.94
CA GLU A 29 6.02 -1.29 -8.51
C GLU A 29 5.53 -0.29 -9.55
N THR A 30 6.44 0.53 -10.09
CA THR A 30 6.12 1.52 -11.14
C THR A 30 5.62 0.82 -12.41
N TYR A 31 6.35 -0.19 -12.89
CA TYR A 31 5.98 -0.95 -14.08
C TYR A 31 4.61 -1.63 -13.96
N ILE A 32 4.32 -2.21 -12.79
CA ILE A 32 3.01 -2.81 -12.49
C ILE A 32 1.94 -1.71 -12.49
N ALA A 33 2.18 -0.58 -11.84
CA ALA A 33 1.19 0.49 -11.78
C ALA A 33 0.84 1.02 -13.19
N GLU A 34 1.83 1.23 -14.06
CA GLU A 34 1.63 1.66 -15.46
C GLU A 34 0.80 0.66 -16.26
N SER A 35 1.03 -0.63 -16.06
CA SER A 35 0.28 -1.68 -16.78
C SER A 35 -1.18 -1.85 -16.30
N TYR A 36 -1.53 -1.26 -15.15
CA TYR A 36 -2.83 -1.45 -14.48
C TYR A 36 -3.58 -0.14 -14.21
N GLN A 37 -3.15 0.99 -14.81
CA GLN A 37 -3.66 2.33 -14.51
C GLN A 37 -5.20 2.43 -14.62
N GLU A 38 -5.79 1.86 -15.67
CA GLU A 38 -7.25 1.90 -15.91
C GLU A 38 -8.05 0.99 -14.97
N ARG A 39 -7.38 0.04 -14.29
CA ARG A 39 -8.04 -0.95 -13.42
C ARG A 39 -8.12 -0.51 -11.97
N SER A 40 -7.51 0.62 -11.60
CA SER A 40 -7.41 1.08 -10.21
C SER A 40 -8.76 1.10 -9.48
N ILE A 41 -9.80 1.63 -10.12
CA ILE A 41 -11.14 1.72 -9.52
C ILE A 41 -11.77 0.33 -9.38
N ILE A 42 -11.61 -0.52 -10.39
CA ILE A 42 -12.16 -1.88 -10.40
C ILE A 42 -11.52 -2.72 -9.29
N GLU A 43 -10.21 -2.61 -9.10
CA GLU A 43 -9.48 -3.33 -8.06
C GLU A 43 -9.86 -2.86 -6.65
N LEU A 44 -10.08 -1.56 -6.46
CA LEU A 44 -10.59 -1.03 -5.19
C LEU A 44 -12.03 -1.47 -4.91
N LEU A 45 -12.86 -1.58 -5.95
CA LEU A 45 -14.22 -2.12 -5.83
C LEU A 45 -14.20 -3.62 -5.51
N GLN A 46 -13.32 -4.39 -6.14
CA GLN A 46 -13.11 -5.81 -5.80
C GLN A 46 -12.65 -5.99 -4.36
N ASN A 47 -11.73 -5.14 -3.87
CA ASN A 47 -11.32 -5.16 -2.46
C ASN A 47 -12.50 -4.89 -1.51
N ALA A 48 -13.46 -4.05 -1.91
CA ALA A 48 -14.67 -3.81 -1.13
C ALA A 48 -15.62 -5.02 -1.14
N ASP A 49 -15.78 -5.68 -2.29
CA ASP A 49 -16.57 -6.91 -2.43
C ASP A 49 -15.97 -8.07 -1.64
N ASP A 50 -14.64 -8.28 -1.72
CA ASP A 50 -13.89 -9.27 -0.92
C ASP A 50 -14.00 -8.99 0.59
N ALA A 51 -14.18 -7.73 0.98
CA ALA A 51 -14.43 -7.31 2.34
C ALA A 51 -15.90 -7.46 2.75
N LEU A 52 -16.78 -7.98 1.89
CA LEU A 52 -18.22 -8.11 2.08
C LEU A 52 -18.90 -6.76 2.38
N SER A 53 -18.42 -5.70 1.72
CA SER A 53 -18.98 -4.36 1.89
C SER A 53 -20.38 -4.24 1.28
N SER A 54 -21.24 -3.50 1.96
CA SER A 54 -22.57 -3.12 1.47
C SER A 54 -22.60 -1.71 0.86
N ARG A 55 -21.63 -0.86 1.19
CA ARG A 55 -21.52 0.52 0.71
C ARG A 55 -20.11 0.83 0.27
N PHE A 56 -20.00 1.42 -0.92
CA PHE A 56 -18.74 1.86 -1.49
C PHE A 56 -18.82 3.34 -1.87
N LEU A 57 -17.76 4.09 -1.57
CA LEU A 57 -17.66 5.52 -1.83
C LEU A 57 -16.34 5.82 -2.54
N ILE A 58 -16.42 6.61 -3.61
CA ILE A 58 -15.28 7.34 -4.18
C ILE A 58 -15.62 8.81 -4.16
N LYS A 59 -14.75 9.62 -3.59
CA LYS A 59 -14.92 11.08 -3.54
C LYS A 59 -13.58 11.77 -3.74
N LYS A 60 -13.54 12.76 -4.63
CA LYS A 60 -12.41 13.69 -4.72
C LYS A 60 -12.68 14.90 -3.83
N ILE A 61 -11.73 15.25 -2.98
CA ILE A 61 -11.72 16.48 -2.17
C ILE A 61 -10.37 17.13 -2.39
N ASN A 62 -10.35 18.33 -2.97
CA ASN A 62 -9.12 19.03 -3.33
C ASN A 62 -8.18 18.13 -4.16
N ASN A 63 -6.95 17.91 -3.68
CA ASN A 63 -5.96 17.03 -4.30
C ASN A 63 -5.95 15.60 -3.71
N THR A 64 -7.01 15.20 -3.00
CA THR A 64 -7.15 13.90 -2.36
C THR A 64 -8.28 13.10 -2.99
N ILE A 65 -8.03 11.82 -3.25
CA ILE A 65 -9.06 10.84 -3.59
C ILE A 65 -9.32 9.99 -2.35
N ILE A 66 -10.56 10.02 -1.88
CA ILE A 66 -11.04 9.18 -0.78
C ILE A 66 -11.77 8.00 -1.41
N VAL A 67 -11.33 6.80 -1.05
CA VAL A 67 -12.03 5.55 -1.35
C VAL A 67 -12.34 4.86 -0.05
N ALA A 68 -13.61 4.58 0.20
CA ALA A 68 -14.08 4.03 1.46
C ALA A 68 -15.13 2.94 1.22
N ASN A 69 -15.13 1.95 2.09
CA ASN A 69 -16.11 0.89 2.12
C ASN A 69 -16.44 0.55 3.59
N ASP A 70 -17.57 -0.12 3.82
CA ASP A 70 -18.03 -0.51 5.16
C ASP A 70 -17.88 -2.02 5.45
N GLY A 71 -17.04 -2.70 4.67
CA GLY A 71 -16.77 -4.12 4.85
C GLY A 71 -15.87 -4.42 6.05
N ARG A 72 -15.33 -5.63 6.06
CA ARG A 72 -14.41 -6.13 7.08
C ARG A 72 -13.22 -5.18 7.30
N GLU A 73 -12.93 -4.92 8.58
CA GLU A 73 -11.74 -4.18 9.01
C GLU A 73 -10.44 -4.86 8.56
N PHE A 74 -9.43 -4.07 8.22
CA PHE A 74 -8.06 -4.56 8.01
C PHE A 74 -7.52 -5.23 9.27
N SER A 75 -6.91 -6.41 9.12
CA SER A 75 -6.11 -7.08 10.15
C SER A 75 -4.63 -6.74 10.01
N GLU A 76 -3.82 -7.19 10.97
CA GLU A 76 -2.37 -7.03 10.92
C GLU A 76 -1.76 -7.78 9.73
N GLU A 77 -2.28 -8.97 9.43
CA GLU A 77 -1.89 -9.78 8.27
C GLU A 77 -2.22 -9.09 6.95
N ASP A 78 -3.36 -8.37 6.89
CA ASP A 78 -3.71 -7.60 5.71
C ASP A 78 -2.71 -6.45 5.49
N ILE A 79 -2.32 -5.74 6.54
CA ILE A 79 -1.31 -4.67 6.45
C ILE A 79 0.05 -5.23 6.03
N LEU A 80 0.46 -6.36 6.62
CA LEU A 80 1.69 -7.04 6.23
C LEU A 80 1.65 -7.47 4.75
N ALA A 81 0.50 -7.98 4.28
CA ALA A 81 0.31 -8.37 2.89
C ALA A 81 0.40 -7.17 1.93
N VAL A 82 -0.16 -6.01 2.31
CA VAL A 82 -0.02 -4.76 1.56
C VAL A 82 1.47 -4.36 1.46
N CYS A 83 2.22 -4.42 2.56
CA CYS A 83 3.65 -4.10 2.57
C CYS A 83 4.50 -5.08 1.74
N ARG A 84 4.12 -6.36 1.68
CA ARG A 84 4.83 -7.40 0.90
C ARG A 84 4.37 -7.49 -0.56
N SER A 85 3.36 -6.74 -0.96
CA SER A 85 2.78 -6.83 -2.30
C SER A 85 3.85 -6.64 -3.39
N GLY A 86 3.87 -7.54 -4.38
CA GLY A 86 4.87 -7.57 -5.46
C GLY A 86 6.18 -8.31 -5.16
N ALA A 87 6.40 -8.79 -3.93
CA ALA A 87 7.49 -9.75 -3.61
C ALA A 87 7.03 -11.22 -3.71
N SER A 88 5.80 -11.48 -4.18
CA SER A 88 5.24 -12.83 -4.19
C SER A 88 5.87 -13.70 -5.28
N THR A 89 6.84 -14.52 -4.88
CA THR A 89 7.32 -15.72 -5.59
C THR A 89 6.59 -16.99 -5.15
N LYS A 90 5.35 -16.91 -4.62
CA LYS A 90 4.59 -18.11 -4.21
C LYS A 90 3.65 -18.63 -5.31
N LYS A 91 3.69 -19.95 -5.45
CA LYS A 91 3.22 -20.80 -6.56
C LYS A 91 1.74 -20.59 -6.95
N ARG A 92 1.52 -20.52 -8.27
CA ARG A 92 0.24 -20.79 -8.96
C ARG A 92 -0.31 -22.14 -8.44
N GLY A 93 -1.38 -22.14 -7.65
CA GLY A 93 -1.97 -23.41 -7.18
C GLY A 93 -3.01 -23.36 -6.05
N GLY A 94 -3.35 -22.19 -5.50
CA GLY A 94 -4.44 -22.06 -4.53
C GLY A 94 -5.70 -21.50 -5.18
N THR A 95 -6.86 -22.05 -4.84
CA THR A 95 -8.21 -21.74 -5.37
C THR A 95 -8.77 -20.36 -4.96
N THR A 96 -7.92 -19.43 -4.54
CA THR A 96 -8.31 -18.03 -4.29
C THR A 96 -7.85 -17.20 -5.48
N ILE A 97 -8.79 -16.86 -6.36
CA ILE A 97 -8.60 -16.01 -7.55
C ILE A 97 -8.50 -14.54 -7.10
N GLY A 98 -7.51 -14.25 -6.26
CA GLY A 98 -7.26 -12.92 -5.74
C GLY A 98 -5.78 -12.80 -5.41
N TYR A 99 -5.01 -12.17 -6.29
CA TYR A 99 -3.64 -11.77 -6.00
C TYR A 99 -3.69 -10.74 -4.87
N ARG A 100 -3.69 -11.20 -3.61
CA ARG A 100 -3.65 -10.37 -2.42
C ARG A 100 -2.49 -9.37 -2.56
N GLY A 101 -2.83 -8.10 -2.83
CA GLY A 101 -1.88 -6.98 -2.88
C GLY A 101 -1.50 -6.44 -4.26
N ILE A 102 -1.79 -7.10 -5.39
CA ILE A 102 -1.52 -6.46 -6.71
C ILE A 102 -2.52 -5.32 -6.96
N GLY A 103 -3.78 -5.50 -6.55
CA GLY A 103 -4.83 -4.52 -6.78
C GLY A 103 -4.67 -3.17 -6.06
N PHE A 104 -3.78 -3.11 -5.07
CA PHE A 104 -3.49 -1.87 -4.34
C PHE A 104 -2.36 -1.06 -5.03
N LYS A 105 -1.64 -1.65 -6.00
CA LYS A 105 -0.52 -0.99 -6.69
C LYS A 105 -0.95 -0.08 -7.82
N SER A 106 -2.13 -0.28 -8.39
CA SER A 106 -2.72 0.65 -9.35
C SER A 106 -2.90 2.06 -8.75
N VAL A 107 -3.08 2.16 -7.43
CA VAL A 107 -3.10 3.42 -6.66
C VAL A 107 -1.75 4.15 -6.69
N VAL A 108 -0.64 3.46 -6.97
CA VAL A 108 0.71 4.07 -6.98
C VAL A 108 0.84 5.15 -8.06
N ASN A 109 0.14 5.01 -9.18
CA ASN A 109 0.11 6.03 -10.24
C ASN A 109 -0.84 7.19 -9.93
N LEU A 110 -1.67 7.06 -8.90
CA LEU A 110 -2.68 8.07 -8.55
C LEU A 110 -2.24 8.99 -7.41
N ALA A 111 -1.22 8.60 -6.63
CA ALA A 111 -0.86 9.33 -5.43
C ALA A 111 0.63 9.20 -5.06
N ASP A 112 1.21 10.29 -4.58
CA ASP A 112 2.54 10.31 -3.95
C ASP A 112 2.53 9.86 -2.49
N ARG A 113 1.33 9.81 -1.90
CA ARG A 113 1.10 9.47 -0.50
C ARG A 113 -0.23 8.72 -0.37
N VAL A 114 -0.20 7.55 0.28
CA VAL A 114 -1.38 6.71 0.48
C VAL A 114 -1.62 6.55 1.96
N HIS A 115 -2.88 6.71 2.37
CA HIS A 115 -3.31 6.49 3.75
C HIS A 115 -4.25 5.29 3.80
N ILE A 116 -4.04 4.39 4.75
CA ILE A 116 -4.99 3.33 5.08
C ILE A 116 -5.54 3.62 6.47
N LEU A 117 -6.86 3.74 6.55
CA LEU A 117 -7.61 3.97 7.77
C LEU A 117 -8.66 2.86 7.91
N SER A 118 -8.58 2.11 8.99
CA SER A 118 -9.53 1.04 9.30
C SER A 118 -9.62 0.89 10.82
N LYS A 119 -10.67 1.49 11.41
CA LYS A 119 -10.91 1.54 12.86
C LYS A 119 -9.66 1.98 13.64
N ASN A 120 -8.95 1.04 14.26
CA ASN A 120 -7.80 1.31 15.12
C ASN A 120 -6.46 1.31 14.35
N ILE A 121 -6.49 0.99 13.06
CA ILE A 121 -5.33 1.00 12.18
C ILE A 121 -5.34 2.28 11.37
N GLY A 122 -4.29 3.08 11.53
CA GLY A 122 -4.00 4.23 10.71
C GLY A 122 -2.53 4.25 10.34
N LEU A 123 -2.23 4.27 9.04
CA LEU A 123 -0.86 4.30 8.53
C LEU A 123 -0.74 5.12 7.26
N THR A 124 0.49 5.48 6.93
CA THR A 124 0.83 6.25 5.73
C THR A 124 1.96 5.58 4.97
N PHE A 125 1.83 5.51 3.66
CA PHE A 125 2.87 5.14 2.71
C PHE A 125 3.32 6.40 1.97
N SER A 126 4.63 6.65 1.92
CA SER A 126 5.21 7.82 1.25
C SER A 126 6.67 7.57 0.91
N ARG A 127 7.07 7.90 -0.33
CA ARG A 127 8.48 7.83 -0.73
C ARG A 127 9.35 8.84 0.01
N GLU A 128 8.81 10.02 0.30
CA GLU A 128 9.49 11.07 1.06
C GLU A 128 9.79 10.61 2.49
N LEU A 129 8.78 10.10 3.20
CA LEU A 129 8.96 9.60 4.57
C LEU A 129 9.92 8.40 4.60
N THR A 130 9.85 7.53 3.60
CA THR A 130 10.76 6.38 3.48
C THR A 130 12.21 6.82 3.25
N ASN A 131 12.47 7.73 2.32
CA ASN A 131 13.83 8.26 2.11
C ASN A 131 14.35 8.99 3.36
N LYS A 132 13.50 9.77 4.03
CA LYS A 132 13.86 10.42 5.31
C LYS A 132 14.22 9.41 6.39
N LEU A 133 13.45 8.33 6.52
CA LEU A 133 13.71 7.25 7.47
C LEU A 133 15.03 6.53 7.15
N LEU A 134 15.34 6.35 5.86
CA LEU A 134 16.56 5.69 5.42
C LEU A 134 17.79 6.62 5.45
N GLU A 135 17.61 7.93 5.58
CA GLU A 135 18.69 8.93 5.44
C GLU A 135 19.44 8.78 4.10
N GLU A 136 18.72 8.35 3.07
CA GLU A 136 19.24 8.08 1.73
C GLU A 136 18.31 8.70 0.69
N GLN A 137 18.86 9.03 -0.48
CA GLN A 137 18.09 9.51 -1.63
C GLN A 137 18.11 8.45 -2.72
N ILE A 138 17.43 7.34 -2.46
CA ILE A 138 17.34 6.20 -3.37
C ILE A 138 15.93 6.04 -3.94
N LYS A 139 15.81 5.27 -5.02
CA LYS A 139 14.51 4.91 -5.57
C LYS A 139 13.85 3.93 -4.59
N VAL A 140 12.69 4.31 -4.05
CA VAL A 140 11.94 3.49 -3.09
C VAL A 140 10.51 3.27 -3.58
N PRO A 141 9.92 2.10 -3.30
CA PRO A 141 8.50 1.87 -3.56
C PRO A 141 7.64 2.76 -2.66
N LEU A 142 6.45 3.15 -3.14
CA LEU A 142 5.45 3.85 -2.35
C LEU A 142 4.93 2.92 -1.24
N ILE A 143 4.50 1.72 -1.62
CA ILE A 143 3.75 0.80 -0.79
C ILE A 143 4.68 -0.33 -0.35
N ARG A 144 5.49 -0.05 0.68
CA ARG A 144 6.45 -1.02 1.25
C ARG A 144 6.69 -0.81 2.73
N ILE A 145 7.16 0.38 3.10
CA ILE A 145 7.48 0.71 4.49
C ILE A 145 6.32 1.54 5.05
N PRO A 146 5.53 1.02 6.00
CA PRO A 146 4.46 1.78 6.61
C PRO A 146 5.04 2.83 7.56
N HIS A 147 4.37 3.97 7.65
CA HIS A 147 4.67 5.07 8.58
C HIS A 147 3.46 5.33 9.46
N LYS A 148 3.70 5.93 10.64
CA LYS A 148 2.59 6.47 11.46
C LYS A 148 1.71 7.37 10.60
N TYR A 149 0.40 7.26 10.82
CA TYR A 149 -0.57 8.10 10.12
C TYR A 149 -0.18 9.58 10.23
N SER A 150 0.11 10.18 9.07
CA SER A 150 0.61 11.55 8.95
C SER A 150 -0.11 12.26 7.80
N PRO A 151 -1.37 12.66 8.05
CA PRO A 151 -2.17 13.40 7.08
C PRO A 151 -1.48 14.73 6.71
N LEU A 152 -1.53 15.13 5.44
CA LEU A 152 -1.15 16.48 5.02
C LEU A 152 -2.08 17.52 5.67
N LYS A 153 -1.60 18.74 5.96
CA LYS A 153 -2.37 19.69 6.78
C LYS A 153 -3.62 20.27 6.07
N ASP A 154 -3.76 20.05 4.76
CA ASP A 154 -4.74 20.72 3.90
C ASP A 154 -5.69 19.72 3.18
N TYR A 155 -6.49 18.95 3.94
CA TYR A 155 -7.59 18.15 3.37
C TYR A 155 -8.84 18.99 3.13
#